data_AF-A7A2J5-F1
#
_entry.id   AF-A7A2J5-F1
#
_cell.length_a   1.000
_cell.length_b   1.000
_cell.length_c   1.000
_cell.angle_alpha   90.00
_cell.angle_beta   90.00
_cell.angle_gamma   90.00
#
_symmetry.space_group_name_H-M   'P 1'
#
loop_
_entity.id
_entity.type
_entity.pdbx_description
1 polymer ?
#
loop_
_entity_poly.entity_id
_entity_poly.type
_entity_poly.pdbx_seq_one_letter_code
_entity_poly.pdbx_strand_id
1 'polypeptide(L)'
;MKLIATPLAVLCAAVLSMPAYAAKPAKAPKAPKTPLFDTKRLSEEVKVLSSDEFEGRGPATEGEKKTIDYLIAQFKAAGVQPGGDLKDGKRLWTQAVPLLRSQISGTPNLSVAVKKKARPLVQGNDIAVRAALDGFKAVNIKNAPLV
;
A
#
# COMPACT_ATOMS: atom_id res chain seq x y z
N MET A 1 -11.76 -74.11 -38.67
CA MET A 1 -10.99 -74.97 -37.74
C MET A 1 -10.54 -74.09 -36.59
N LYS A 2 -11.09 -74.03 -35.37
CA LYS A 2 -12.16 -74.67 -34.57
C LYS A 2 -12.75 -73.49 -33.72
N LEU A 3 -14.03 -73.08 -33.75
CA LEU A 3 -15.23 -73.63 -33.09
C LEU A 3 -15.02 -74.15 -31.66
N ILE A 4 -15.48 -73.39 -30.62
CA ILE A 4 -16.24 -73.73 -29.39
C ILE A 4 -16.72 -72.38 -28.77
N ALA A 5 -17.99 -71.91 -28.74
CA ALA A 5 -19.28 -72.36 -28.14
C ALA A 5 -19.49 -72.04 -26.63
N THR A 6 -20.13 -70.87 -26.33
CA THR A 6 -21.28 -70.52 -25.41
C THR A 6 -21.56 -71.30 -24.09
N PRO A 7 -22.53 -70.90 -23.21
CA PRO A 7 -23.16 -69.59 -22.83
C PRO A 7 -23.33 -69.45 -21.28
N LEU A 8 -23.89 -68.35 -20.73
CA LEU A 8 -25.00 -68.41 -19.73
C LEU A 8 -25.54 -67.01 -19.39
N ALA A 9 -26.87 -66.92 -19.32
CA ALA A 9 -27.72 -65.76 -19.07
C ALA A 9 -27.69 -65.23 -17.63
N VAL A 10 -27.89 -63.92 -17.45
CA VAL A 10 -28.71 -63.25 -16.39
C VAL A 10 -29.06 -61.87 -16.96
N LEU A 11 -30.25 -61.59 -17.50
CA LEU A 11 -31.58 -61.40 -16.89
C LEU A 11 -31.70 -60.12 -15.99
N CYS A 12 -32.53 -59.19 -16.48
CA CYS A 12 -33.41 -58.27 -15.75
C CYS A 12 -32.88 -57.28 -14.67
N ALA A 13 -33.13 -56.00 -14.97
CA ALA A 13 -33.79 -55.02 -14.09
C ALA A 13 -33.24 -54.80 -12.67
N ALA A 14 -32.45 -53.73 -12.51
CA ALA A 14 -32.32 -52.99 -11.25
C ALA A 14 -32.55 -51.50 -11.57
N VAL A 15 -33.80 -51.05 -11.56
CA VAL A 15 -34.43 -50.32 -10.43
C VAL A 15 -33.54 -49.20 -9.92
N LEU A 16 -33.98 -47.98 -10.23
CA LEU A 16 -33.61 -46.73 -9.58
C LEU A 16 -33.50 -46.90 -8.06
N SER A 17 -32.28 -46.79 -7.52
CA SER A 17 -32.06 -46.53 -6.11
C SER A 17 -31.05 -45.39 -5.98
N MET A 18 -31.56 -44.17 -6.10
CA MET A 18 -30.88 -43.00 -5.56
C MET A 18 -30.95 -43.10 -4.03
N PRO A 19 -29.82 -43.12 -3.31
CA PRO A 19 -29.88 -42.94 -1.87
C PRO A 19 -30.39 -41.54 -1.61
N ALA A 20 -31.55 -41.43 -0.96
CA ALA A 20 -32.05 -40.18 -0.42
C ALA A 20 -31.04 -39.67 0.61
N TYR A 21 -30.16 -38.77 0.16
CA TYR A 21 -29.27 -38.04 1.05
C TYR A 21 -30.15 -37.10 1.87
N ALA A 22 -30.43 -37.49 3.12
CA ALA A 22 -31.11 -36.63 4.07
C ALA A 22 -30.29 -35.35 4.23
N ALA A 23 -30.76 -34.27 3.60
CA ALA A 23 -30.16 -32.96 3.73
C ALA A 23 -30.21 -32.55 5.21
N LYS A 24 -29.05 -32.54 5.87
CA LYS A 24 -28.90 -31.91 7.18
C LYS A 24 -29.43 -30.48 7.06
N PRO A 25 -30.28 -29.99 7.98
CA PRO A 25 -30.75 -28.62 7.91
C PRO A 25 -29.54 -27.70 7.93
N ALA A 26 -29.32 -27.00 6.83
CA ALA A 26 -28.28 -25.99 6.73
C ALA A 26 -28.61 -24.91 7.75
N LYS A 27 -27.72 -24.68 8.72
CA LYS A 27 -27.80 -23.50 9.57
C LYS A 27 -27.86 -22.29 8.64
N ALA A 28 -28.94 -21.52 8.74
CA ALA A 28 -29.07 -20.27 8.02
C ALA A 28 -27.80 -19.43 8.23
N PRO A 29 -27.24 -18.79 7.19
CA PRO A 29 -26.13 -17.86 7.36
C PRO A 29 -26.57 -16.83 8.40
N LYS A 30 -25.80 -16.67 9.48
CA LYS A 30 -26.00 -15.54 10.38
C LYS A 30 -25.95 -14.28 9.52
N ALA A 31 -27.01 -13.48 9.58
CA ALA A 31 -27.01 -12.17 8.94
C ALA A 31 -25.69 -11.44 9.31
N PRO A 32 -25.02 -10.79 8.34
CA PRO A 32 -23.83 -10.02 8.64
C PRO A 32 -24.16 -9.07 9.80
N LYS A 33 -23.37 -9.13 10.87
CA LYS A 33 -23.51 -8.14 11.94
C LYS A 33 -23.30 -6.78 11.29
N THR A 34 -24.28 -5.88 11.44
CA THR A 34 -24.12 -4.49 11.00
C THR A 34 -22.79 -3.98 11.56
N PRO A 35 -21.90 -3.42 10.73
CA PRO A 35 -20.65 -2.85 11.22
C PRO A 35 -20.97 -1.82 12.30
N LEU A 36 -20.46 -2.05 13.51
CA LEU A 36 -20.60 -1.10 14.61
C LEU A 36 -19.55 -0.02 14.40
N PHE A 37 -20.01 1.16 14.00
CA PHE A 37 -19.17 2.36 13.93
C PHE A 37 -19.26 3.11 15.25
N ASP A 38 -18.12 3.34 15.88
CA ASP A 38 -18.01 4.13 17.11
C ASP A 38 -17.31 5.45 16.79
N THR A 39 -18.08 6.54 16.83
CA THR A 39 -17.58 7.90 16.57
C THR A 39 -16.60 8.37 17.65
N LYS A 40 -16.73 7.87 18.88
CA LYS A 40 -15.80 8.17 19.97
C LYS A 40 -14.44 7.53 19.68
N ARG A 41 -14.42 6.25 19.30
CA ARG A 41 -13.19 5.55 18.92
C ARG A 41 -12.47 6.24 17.76
N LEU A 42 -13.21 6.64 16.73
CA LEU A 42 -12.66 7.40 15.61
C LEU A 42 -12.04 8.73 16.06
N SER A 43 -12.71 9.45 16.96
CA SER A 43 -12.21 10.71 17.50
C SER A 43 -10.94 10.53 18.35
N GLU A 44 -10.85 9.43 19.11
CA GLU A 44 -9.66 9.06 19.87
C GLU A 44 -8.48 8.73 18.96
N GLU A 45 -8.70 7.94 17.89
CA GLU A 45 -7.67 7.63 16.89
C GLU A 45 -7.14 8.90 16.21
N VAL A 46 -8.03 9.81 15.82
CA VAL A 46 -7.64 11.10 15.23
C VAL A 46 -6.82 11.93 16.22
N LYS A 47 -7.27 12.03 17.48
CA LYS A 47 -6.58 12.80 18.52
C LYS A 47 -5.15 12.30 18.75
N VAL A 48 -4.95 10.99 18.77
CA VAL A 48 -3.61 10.40 18.93
C VAL A 48 -2.76 10.69 17.69
N LEU A 49 -3.25 10.37 16.50
CA LEU A 49 -2.48 10.53 15.26
C LEU A 49 -2.19 11.99 14.87
N SER A 50 -2.94 12.94 15.42
CA SER A 50 -2.74 14.38 15.24
C SER A 50 -1.94 15.03 16.36
N SER A 51 -1.46 14.28 17.36
CA SER A 51 -0.69 14.87 18.47
C SER A 51 0.70 15.29 17.99
N ASP A 52 1.32 16.23 18.71
CA ASP A 52 2.67 16.71 18.45
C ASP A 52 3.71 15.58 18.50
N GLU A 53 3.43 14.51 19.26
CA GLU A 53 4.28 13.33 19.37
C GLU A 53 4.47 12.63 18.01
N PHE A 54 3.55 12.79 17.06
CA PHE A 54 3.64 12.20 15.72
C PHE A 54 4.27 13.13 14.67
N GLU A 55 4.70 14.33 15.05
CA GLU A 55 5.61 15.21 14.28
C GLU A 55 5.21 15.49 12.81
N GLY A 56 3.94 15.31 12.46
CA GLY A 56 3.42 15.57 11.11
C GLY A 56 3.53 14.42 10.10
N ARG A 57 3.82 13.18 10.51
CA ARG A 57 3.70 11.93 9.70
C ARG A 57 4.27 11.98 8.28
N GLY A 58 5.29 12.82 8.05
CA GLY A 58 5.95 12.94 6.76
C GLY A 58 6.83 11.71 6.48
N PRO A 59 7.05 11.36 5.20
CA PRO A 59 7.91 10.23 4.87
C PRO A 59 9.35 10.48 5.32
N ALA A 60 10.02 9.41 5.76
CA ALA A 60 11.37 9.41 6.30
C ALA A 60 11.56 10.40 7.47
N THR A 61 10.60 10.41 8.41
CA THR A 61 10.63 11.16 9.69
C THR A 61 10.40 10.21 10.88
N GLU A 62 10.69 10.65 12.11
CA GLU A 62 10.37 9.87 13.31
C GLU A 62 8.84 9.71 13.51
N GLY A 63 8.07 10.71 13.08
CA GLY A 63 6.61 10.66 13.06
C GLY A 63 6.05 9.51 12.23
N GLU A 64 6.68 9.19 11.09
CA GLU A 64 6.32 8.02 10.27
C GLU A 64 6.49 6.71 11.06
N LYS A 65 7.63 6.53 11.72
CA LYS A 65 7.91 5.32 12.51
C LYS A 65 6.86 5.10 13.60
N LYS A 66 6.55 6.15 14.37
CA LYS A 66 5.48 6.12 15.40
C LYS A 66 4.11 5.79 14.80
N THR A 67 3.80 6.36 13.63
CA THR A 67 2.55 6.08 12.92
C THR A 67 2.45 4.63 12.47
N ILE A 68 3.52 4.07 11.91
CA ILE A 68 3.57 2.67 11.48
C ILE A 68 3.33 1.76 12.68
N ASP A 69 4.05 1.97 13.78
CA ASP A 69 3.91 1.15 14.98
C ASP A 69 2.48 1.22 15.56
N TYR A 70 1.89 2.42 15.61
CA TYR A 70 0.51 2.61 16.04
C TYR A 70 -0.49 1.83 15.17
N LEU A 71 -0.40 1.96 13.84
CA LEU A 71 -1.31 1.30 12.91
C LEU A 71 -1.18 -0.24 12.98
N ILE A 72 0.06 -0.75 13.09
CA ILE A 72 0.30 -2.18 13.28
C ILE A 72 -0.36 -2.67 14.57
N ALA A 73 -0.25 -1.90 15.67
CA ALA A 73 -0.90 -2.26 16.92
C ALA A 73 -2.43 -2.29 16.79
N GLN A 74 -3.04 -1.29 16.15
CA GLN A 74 -4.49 -1.24 15.92
C GLN A 74 -4.98 -2.40 15.03
N PHE A 75 -4.23 -2.75 13.99
CA PHE A 75 -4.56 -3.90 13.14
C PHE A 75 -4.44 -5.24 13.87
N LYS A 76 -3.40 -5.43 14.68
CA LYS A 76 -3.29 -6.61 15.55
C LYS A 76 -4.47 -6.69 16.52
N ALA A 77 -4.86 -5.59 17.15
CA ALA A 77 -6.01 -5.53 18.06
C ALA A 77 -7.34 -5.83 17.35
N ALA A 78 -7.46 -5.46 16.07
CA ALA A 78 -8.61 -5.79 15.23
C ALA A 78 -8.62 -7.25 14.74
N GLY A 79 -7.55 -8.02 14.97
CA GLY A 79 -7.45 -9.44 14.60
C GLY A 79 -7.19 -9.70 13.12
N VAL A 80 -6.77 -8.69 12.35
CA VAL A 80 -6.40 -8.88 10.94
C VAL A 80 -5.01 -9.50 10.81
N GLN A 81 -4.73 -10.10 9.66
CA GLN A 81 -3.43 -10.67 9.33
C GLN A 81 -2.60 -9.68 8.50
N PRO A 82 -1.25 -9.74 8.57
CA PRO A 82 -0.38 -8.91 7.74
C PRO A 82 -0.55 -9.21 6.24
N GLY A 83 -0.47 -8.17 5.41
CA GLY A 83 -0.66 -8.25 3.96
C GLY A 83 0.45 -7.62 3.11
N GLY A 84 1.56 -7.21 3.73
CA GLY A 84 2.67 -6.54 3.07
C GLY A 84 3.62 -7.48 2.32
N ASP A 85 4.90 -7.10 2.27
CA ASP A 85 5.92 -7.82 1.52
C ASP A 85 6.06 -9.29 2.00
N LEU A 86 6.41 -10.18 1.07
CA LEU A 86 6.65 -11.59 1.39
C LEU A 86 8.11 -11.79 1.78
N LYS A 87 8.35 -12.29 2.99
CA LYS A 87 9.68 -12.67 3.48
C LYS A 87 9.61 -14.07 4.08
N ASP A 88 10.41 -15.00 3.56
CA ASP A 88 10.47 -16.39 4.02
C ASP A 88 9.08 -17.08 4.10
N GLY A 89 8.23 -16.83 3.09
CA GLY A 89 6.88 -17.37 3.01
C GLY A 89 5.85 -16.72 3.96
N LYS A 90 6.23 -15.69 4.71
CA LYS A 90 5.33 -14.95 5.62
C LYS A 90 5.13 -13.52 5.14
N ARG A 91 3.90 -13.01 5.29
CA ARG A 91 3.57 -11.61 4.97
C ARG A 91 4.02 -10.70 6.11
N LEU A 92 4.73 -9.62 5.76
CA LEU A 92 5.10 -8.56 6.68
C LEU A 92 3.93 -7.59 6.89
N TRP A 93 4.01 -6.79 7.95
CA TRP A 93 3.02 -5.75 8.25
C TRP A 93 3.15 -4.51 7.35
N THR A 94 4.29 -4.35 6.68
CA THR A 94 4.61 -3.19 5.84
C THR A 94 5.00 -3.62 4.44
N GLN A 95 4.89 -2.68 3.50
CA GLN A 95 5.38 -2.81 2.13
C GLN A 95 6.44 -1.73 1.91
N ALA A 96 7.59 -2.11 1.36
CA ALA A 96 8.62 -1.17 1.00
C ALA A 96 8.15 -0.30 -0.17
N VAL A 97 8.19 1.03 0.00
CA VAL A 97 7.91 2.01 -1.04
C VAL A 97 9.17 2.83 -1.28
N PRO A 98 9.70 2.87 -2.51
CA PRO A 98 10.88 3.68 -2.80
C PRO A 98 10.54 5.17 -2.65
N LEU A 99 11.36 5.88 -1.86
CA LEU A 99 11.23 7.31 -1.64
C LEU A 99 12.34 8.06 -2.39
N LEU A 100 11.98 9.17 -3.02
CA LEU A 100 12.94 10.10 -3.60
C LEU A 100 13.12 11.30 -2.68
N ARG A 101 14.38 11.75 -2.54
CA ARG A 101 14.73 12.96 -1.79
C ARG A 101 15.71 13.79 -2.61
N SER A 102 15.34 15.05 -2.85
CA SER A 102 16.19 16.06 -3.48
C SER A 102 16.39 17.22 -2.53
N GLN A 103 17.64 17.67 -2.36
CA GLN A 103 17.97 18.84 -1.55
C GLN A 103 19.08 19.63 -2.22
N ILE A 104 19.04 20.95 -2.08
CA ILE A 104 20.16 21.82 -2.49
C ILE A 104 21.15 21.81 -1.33
N SER A 105 22.40 21.43 -1.60
CA SER A 105 23.49 21.53 -0.63
C SER A 105 24.21 22.86 -0.81
N GLY A 106 24.40 23.60 0.29
CA GLY A 106 25.02 24.93 0.29
C GLY A 106 24.10 26.04 -0.26
N THR A 107 24.69 27.22 -0.50
CA THR A 107 23.97 28.39 -1.01
C THR A 107 24.13 28.48 -2.54
N PRO A 108 23.04 28.45 -3.33
CA PRO A 108 23.14 28.58 -4.78
C PRO A 108 23.53 30.00 -5.18
N ASN A 109 24.39 30.14 -6.19
CA ASN A 109 24.72 31.43 -6.80
C ASN A 109 23.82 31.66 -8.02
N LEU A 110 22.91 32.62 -7.92
CA LEU A 110 21.86 32.87 -8.89
C LEU A 110 21.91 34.31 -9.35
N SER A 111 21.95 34.53 -10.67
CA SER A 111 21.88 35.87 -11.25
C SER A 111 21.22 35.84 -12.61
N VAL A 112 20.62 36.98 -12.98
CA VAL A 112 20.02 37.20 -14.29
C VAL A 112 20.61 38.47 -14.90
N ALA A 113 20.88 38.45 -16.21
CA ALA A 113 21.36 39.63 -16.91
C ALA A 113 20.18 40.39 -17.54
N VAL A 114 19.98 41.65 -17.16
CA VAL A 114 18.99 42.55 -17.78
C VAL A 114 19.72 43.74 -18.36
N LYS A 115 19.54 44.02 -19.67
CA LYS A 115 20.28 45.09 -20.38
C LYS A 115 21.81 45.01 -20.17
N LYS A 116 22.38 43.80 -20.24
CA LYS A 116 23.81 43.49 -19.98
C LYS A 116 24.32 43.78 -18.56
N LYS A 117 23.44 44.05 -17.58
CA LYS A 117 23.78 44.18 -16.17
C LYS A 117 23.34 42.95 -15.40
N ALA A 118 24.26 42.33 -14.66
CA ALA A 118 23.95 41.21 -13.79
C ALA A 118 23.18 41.70 -12.56
N ARG A 119 22.02 41.09 -12.29
CA ARG A 119 21.24 41.26 -11.08
C ARG A 119 21.28 39.95 -10.29
N PRO A 120 21.84 39.92 -9.08
CA PRO A 120 21.77 38.73 -8.23
C PRO A 120 20.32 38.46 -7.80
N LEU A 121 20.00 37.19 -7.59
CA LEU A 121 18.69 36.73 -7.14
C LEU A 121 18.83 36.01 -5.80
N VAL A 122 17.96 36.35 -4.86
CA VAL A 122 17.90 35.70 -3.54
C VAL A 122 16.92 34.53 -3.60
N GLN A 123 17.41 33.32 -3.32
CA GLN A 123 16.58 32.11 -3.19
C GLN A 123 15.51 32.30 -2.10
N GLY A 124 14.26 31.96 -2.43
CA GLY A 124 13.08 32.13 -1.56
C GLY A 124 12.38 33.49 -1.69
N ASN A 125 13.13 34.55 -2.01
CA ASN A 125 12.58 35.91 -2.14
C ASN A 125 12.35 36.31 -3.61
N ASP A 126 13.39 36.20 -4.44
CA ASP A 126 13.35 36.59 -5.86
C ASP A 126 13.14 35.39 -6.79
N ILE A 127 13.54 34.19 -6.35
CA ILE A 127 13.51 32.96 -7.16
C ILE A 127 13.34 31.71 -6.27
N ALA A 128 12.71 30.67 -6.81
CA ALA A 128 12.57 29.37 -6.17
C ALA A 128 13.23 28.27 -7.02
N VAL A 129 14.53 28.04 -6.81
CA VAL A 129 15.24 26.90 -7.40
C VAL A 129 14.98 25.66 -6.56
N ARG A 130 14.73 24.52 -7.21
CA ARG A 130 14.62 23.21 -6.56
C ARG A 130 15.68 22.29 -7.12
N ALA A 131 16.22 21.41 -6.27
CA ALA A 131 17.07 20.32 -6.74
C ALA A 131 16.24 19.38 -7.62
N ALA A 132 16.82 18.94 -8.73
CA ALA A 132 16.18 17.98 -9.62
C ALA A 132 16.09 16.59 -8.97
N LEU A 133 15.10 15.79 -9.39
CA LEU A 133 14.86 14.43 -8.90
C LEU A 133 15.42 13.35 -9.84
N ASP A 134 16.23 13.74 -10.82
CA ASP A 134 16.80 12.91 -11.88
C ASP A 134 18.20 12.36 -11.56
N GLY A 135 18.69 12.58 -10.33
CA GLY A 135 19.97 12.07 -9.86
C GLY A 135 21.18 12.96 -10.18
N PHE A 136 21.01 14.09 -10.88
CA PHE A 136 22.10 15.03 -11.08
C PHE A 136 22.53 15.68 -9.76
N LYS A 137 23.85 15.77 -9.56
CA LYS A 137 24.45 16.34 -8.33
C LYS A 137 24.77 17.83 -8.43
N ALA A 138 24.81 18.38 -9.64
CA ALA A 138 25.11 19.77 -9.89
C ALA A 138 24.46 20.23 -11.20
N VAL A 139 24.07 21.50 -11.26
CA VAL A 139 23.54 22.15 -12.45
C VAL A 139 24.31 23.46 -12.64
N ASN A 140 24.86 23.67 -13.83
CA ASN A 140 25.56 24.90 -14.19
C ASN A 140 24.95 25.47 -15.47
N ILE A 141 24.18 26.54 -15.34
CA ILE A 141 23.52 27.22 -16.45
C ILE A 141 24.24 28.56 -16.65
N LYS A 142 24.77 28.78 -17.85
CA LYS A 142 25.45 30.02 -18.23
C LYS A 142 24.80 30.60 -19.48
N ASN A 143 24.52 31.90 -19.44
CA ASN A 143 24.01 32.67 -20.58
C ASN A 143 22.78 32.06 -21.26
N ALA A 144 21.92 31.38 -20.49
CA ALA A 144 20.65 30.87 -21.01
C ALA A 144 19.72 32.04 -21.35
N PRO A 145 19.07 32.03 -22.54
CA PRO A 145 18.11 33.07 -22.89
C PRO A 145 16.88 32.98 -21.97
N LEU A 146 16.34 34.15 -21.60
CA LEU A 146 15.02 34.24 -20.99
C LEU A 146 14.00 34.37 -22.11
N VAL A 147 12.94 33.56 -22.06
CA VAL A 147 11.78 33.65 -22.97
C VAL A 147 10.64 34.39 -22.31
#